data_AF-A0A0C2MWN1-F1
#
_entry.id   AF-A0A0C2MWN1-F1
#
_cell.length_a   1.000
_cell.length_b   1.000
_cell.length_c   1.000
_cell.angle_alpha   90.00
_cell.angle_beta   90.00
_cell.angle_gamma   90.00
#
_symmetry.space_group_name_H-M   'P 1'
#
loop_
_entity.id
_entity.type
_entity.pdbx_description
1 polymer ?
#
loop_
_entity_poly.entity_id
_entity_poly.type
_entity_poly.pdbx_seq_one_letter_code
_entity_poly.pdbx_strand_id
1 'polypeptide(L)'
;MFDRPDTVKKEILKFDEILFSDAIHEPIDRECDQMKGECRIETRYQCIVNECRRIFNTKGNLKVHYLFHCGIKPFKCKVKNCNSRHSTKYNLERHILTHTCLNGFKCPFCDFVTDEIKDMNVHVVVHQKIDRNMAG
;
A
#
# COMPACT_ATOMS: atom_id res chain seq x y z
N MET A 1 7.56 -0.96 -14.81
CA MET A 1 6.26 -1.52 -15.23
C MET A 1 5.69 -2.34 -14.07
N PHE A 2 4.46 -2.05 -13.64
CA PHE A 2 3.75 -2.85 -12.65
C PHE A 2 2.83 -3.79 -13.42
N ASP A 3 3.15 -5.09 -13.48
CA ASP A 3 2.24 -6.08 -14.03
C ASP A 3 0.93 -6.06 -13.24
N ARG A 4 -0.14 -5.55 -13.86
CA ARG A 4 -1.51 -5.74 -13.37
C ARG A 4 -1.94 -7.13 -13.81
N PRO A 5 -2.21 -8.07 -12.87
CA PRO A 5 -2.82 -9.34 -13.23
C PRO A 5 -4.14 -9.07 -13.96
N ASP A 6 -4.42 -9.80 -15.04
CA ASP A 6 -5.60 -9.54 -15.89
C ASP A 6 -6.94 -9.65 -15.14
N THR A 7 -6.98 -10.39 -14.04
CA THR A 7 -8.12 -10.46 -13.11
C THR A 7 -8.43 -9.09 -12.47
N VAL A 8 -7.39 -8.31 -12.13
CA VAL A 8 -7.54 -6.97 -11.54
C VAL A 8 -8.12 -5.99 -12.56
N LYS A 9 -7.76 -6.12 -13.84
CA LYS A 9 -8.33 -5.28 -14.91
C LYS A 9 -9.83 -5.54 -15.07
N LYS A 10 -10.27 -6.81 -15.11
CA LYS A 10 -11.69 -7.18 -15.23
C LYS A 10 -12.54 -6.63 -14.08
N GLU A 11 -12.02 -6.69 -12.85
CA GLU A 11 -12.74 -6.20 -11.66
C GLU A 11 -12.73 -4.67 -11.56
N ILE A 12 -11.68 -4.01 -12.08
CA ILE A 12 -11.67 -2.57 -12.27
C ILE A 12 -12.68 -2.13 -13.33
N LEU A 13 -12.86 -2.90 -14.40
CA LEU A 13 -13.88 -2.61 -15.41
C LEU A 13 -15.30 -2.76 -14.82
N LYS A 14 -15.54 -3.79 -14.00
CA LYS A 14 -16.80 -3.92 -13.23
C LYS A 14 -17.05 -2.74 -12.29
N PHE A 15 -16.00 -2.20 -11.66
CA PHE A 15 -16.12 -0.98 -10.86
C PHE A 15 -16.60 0.21 -11.69
N ASP A 16 -16.03 0.40 -12.88
CA ASP A 16 -16.43 1.49 -13.76
C ASP A 16 -17.89 1.29 -14.22
N GLU A 17 -18.34 0.07 -14.53
CA GLU A 17 -19.75 -0.26 -14.85
C GLU A 17 -20.73 0.04 -13.69
N ILE A 18 -20.40 -0.36 -12.46
CA ILE A 18 -21.24 -0.11 -11.25
C ILE A 18 -21.38 1.40 -10.95
N LEU A 19 -20.37 2.20 -11.30
CA LEU A 19 -20.45 3.66 -11.15
C LEU A 19 -21.35 4.32 -12.19
N PHE A 20 -21.50 3.73 -13.38
CA PHE A 20 -22.34 4.32 -14.43
C PHE A 20 -23.82 3.97 -14.26
N SER A 21 -24.16 2.90 -13.53
CA SER A 21 -25.56 2.56 -13.26
C SER A 21 -26.17 3.35 -12.09
N ASP A 22 -25.38 3.74 -11.08
CA ASP A 22 -25.95 4.22 -9.81
C ASP A 22 -25.15 5.35 -9.12
N ALA A 23 -24.25 6.04 -9.83
CA ALA A 23 -23.66 7.26 -9.27
C ALA A 23 -24.75 8.31 -9.12
N ILE A 24 -25.22 8.51 -7.88
CA ILE A 24 -25.88 9.71 -7.44
C ILE A 24 -24.92 10.88 -7.77
N HIS A 25 -25.09 11.48 -8.96
CA HIS A 25 -24.55 12.78 -9.33
C HIS A 25 -25.38 13.90 -8.69
N GLU A 26 -26.09 13.60 -7.61
CA GLU A 26 -26.73 14.64 -6.84
C GLU A 26 -25.71 15.18 -5.84
N PRO A 27 -25.53 16.51 -5.79
CA PRO A 27 -24.88 17.11 -4.65
C PRO A 27 -25.63 16.61 -3.41
N ILE A 28 -24.93 15.94 -2.49
CA ILE A 28 -25.49 15.74 -1.15
C ILE A 28 -25.38 17.12 -0.49
N ASP A 29 -26.28 18.02 -0.88
CA ASP A 29 -26.37 19.36 -0.32
C ASP A 29 -26.60 19.23 1.18
N ARG A 30 -25.66 19.77 1.95
CA ARG A 30 -25.93 20.57 3.15
C ARG A 30 -24.61 21.04 3.76
N GLU A 31 -24.14 22.17 3.26
CA GLU A 31 -23.87 23.40 4.03
C GLU A 31 -23.26 24.44 3.08
N CYS A 32 -24.12 25.25 2.44
CA CYS A 32 -23.71 26.57 2.01
C CYS A 32 -23.59 27.41 3.28
N ASP A 33 -22.39 27.45 3.88
CA ASP A 33 -22.11 28.40 4.94
C ASP A 33 -22.11 29.80 4.30
N GLN A 34 -23.25 30.48 4.35
CA GLN A 34 -23.53 31.78 3.74
C GLN A 34 -22.61 32.91 4.25
N MET A 35 -21.65 32.60 5.14
CA MET A 35 -20.73 33.57 5.74
C MET A 35 -19.46 33.84 4.92
N LYS A 36 -19.09 33.03 3.91
CA LYS A 36 -17.79 33.17 3.20
C LYS A 36 -17.82 33.32 1.67
N GLY A 37 -18.98 33.29 1.02
CA GLY A 37 -19.08 33.57 -0.43
C GLY A 37 -18.36 32.58 -1.36
N GLU A 38 -17.86 31.45 -0.85
CA GLU A 38 -17.25 30.39 -1.66
C GLU A 38 -18.15 29.15 -1.66
N CYS A 39 -18.89 28.95 -2.75
CA CYS A 39 -19.67 27.73 -2.95
C CYS A 39 -18.73 26.61 -3.41
N ARG A 40 -18.23 25.81 -2.46
CA ARG A 40 -17.50 24.58 -2.79
C ARG A 40 -18.49 23.45 -2.97
N ILE A 41 -18.83 23.14 -4.23
CA ILE A 41 -19.58 21.92 -4.54
C ILE A 41 -18.67 20.73 -4.21
N GLU A 42 -18.87 20.10 -3.05
CA GLU A 42 -18.19 18.87 -2.69
C GLU A 42 -18.95 17.68 -3.30
N THR A 43 -18.51 17.23 -4.47
CA THR A 43 -19.01 15.98 -5.05
C THR A 43 -18.64 14.81 -4.14
N ARG A 44 -19.65 14.08 -3.65
CA ARG A 44 -19.50 12.90 -2.81
C ARG A 44 -19.85 11.63 -3.59
N TYR A 45 -19.17 10.54 -3.26
CA TYR A 45 -19.27 9.25 -3.93
C TYR A 45 -19.74 8.19 -2.94
N GLN A 46 -20.93 7.63 -3.13
CA GLN A 46 -21.48 6.59 -2.25
C GLN A 46 -21.24 5.19 -2.82
N CYS A 47 -20.79 4.27 -1.98
CA CYS A 47 -20.84 2.85 -2.28
C CYS A 47 -22.26 2.33 -2.05
N ILE A 48 -22.78 1.49 -2.95
CA ILE A 48 -24.10 0.84 -2.85
C ILE A 48 -24.02 -0.70 -2.86
N VAL A 49 -22.79 -1.25 -2.92
CA VAL A 49 -22.58 -2.71 -3.01
C VAL A 49 -23.06 -3.39 -1.72
N ASN A 50 -23.92 -4.40 -1.84
CA ASN A 50 -24.44 -5.19 -0.72
C ASN A 50 -24.97 -4.32 0.43
N GLU A 51 -25.78 -3.30 0.10
CA GLU A 51 -26.33 -2.34 1.06
C GLU A 51 -25.27 -1.54 1.84
N CYS A 52 -24.02 -1.55 1.39
CA CYS A 52 -23.03 -0.58 1.87
C CYS A 52 -23.57 0.82 1.57
N ARG A 53 -23.36 1.77 2.51
CA ARG A 53 -23.73 3.19 2.33
C ARG A 53 -22.58 4.13 2.69
N ARG A 54 -21.33 3.65 2.57
CA ARG A 54 -20.15 4.48 2.85
C ARG A 54 -19.99 5.56 1.79
N ILE A 55 -19.69 6.77 2.25
CA ILE A 55 -19.51 7.95 1.41
C ILE A 55 -18.03 8.33 1.39
N PHE A 56 -17.55 8.74 0.21
CA PHE A 56 -16.17 9.12 -0.04
C PHE A 56 -16.12 10.46 -0.77
N ASN A 57 -15.12 11.28 -0.48
CA ASN A 57 -14.96 12.60 -1.12
C ASN A 57 -14.22 12.52 -2.46
N THR A 58 -13.74 11.33 -2.85
CA THR A 58 -13.06 11.13 -4.14
C THR A 58 -13.43 9.78 -4.76
N LYS A 59 -13.52 9.76 -6.10
CA LYS A 59 -13.72 8.53 -6.88
C LYS A 59 -12.64 7.49 -6.62
N GLY A 60 -11.39 7.94 -6.42
CA GLY A 60 -10.25 7.07 -6.11
C GLY A 60 -10.44 6.31 -4.80
N ASN A 61 -10.96 6.97 -3.76
CA ASN A 61 -11.23 6.33 -2.48
C ASN A 61 -12.39 5.33 -2.56
N LEU A 62 -13.46 5.68 -3.27
CA LEU A 62 -14.55 4.74 -3.56
C LEU A 62 -14.05 3.51 -4.33
N LYS A 63 -13.13 3.70 -5.31
CA LYS A 63 -12.50 2.59 -6.06
C LYS A 63 -11.72 1.64 -5.18
N VAL A 64 -10.90 2.18 -4.28
CA VAL A 64 -10.14 1.36 -3.31
C VAL A 64 -11.08 0.62 -2.38
N HIS A 65 -12.17 1.26 -1.94
CA HIS A 65 -13.18 0.64 -1.11
C HIS A 65 -13.93 -0.48 -1.84
N TYR A 66 -14.28 -0.30 -3.11
CA TYR A 66 -14.90 -1.36 -3.91
C TYR A 66 -14.03 -2.62 -3.98
N LEU A 67 -12.71 -2.47 -4.11
CA LEU A 67 -11.78 -3.61 -4.11
C LEU A 67 -11.84 -4.43 -2.79
N PHE A 68 -12.26 -3.81 -1.68
CA PHE A 68 -12.50 -4.53 -0.43
C PHE A 68 -13.69 -5.49 -0.56
N HIS A 69 -14.80 -5.07 -1.18
CA HIS A 69 -15.95 -5.94 -1.43
C HIS A 69 -15.57 -7.14 -2.32
N CYS A 70 -14.71 -6.92 -3.32
CA CYS A 70 -14.23 -8.00 -4.18
C CYS A 70 -13.11 -8.86 -3.54
N GLY A 71 -12.62 -8.51 -2.34
CA GLY A 71 -11.48 -9.19 -1.70
C GLY A 71 -10.15 -9.00 -2.44
N ILE A 72 -10.05 -8.00 -3.33
CA ILE A 72 -8.90 -7.82 -4.21
C ILE A 72 -7.85 -6.94 -3.54
N LYS A 73 -6.62 -7.45 -3.55
CA LYS A 73 -5.41 -6.73 -3.12
C LYS A 73 -4.41 -6.69 -4.28
N PRO A 74 -4.47 -5.64 -5.13
CA PRO A 74 -3.74 -5.64 -6.40
C PRO A 74 -2.24 -5.42 -6.20
N PHE A 75 -1.82 -4.85 -5.06
CA PHE A 75 -0.42 -4.54 -4.80
C PHE A 75 0.25 -5.68 -4.04
N LYS A 76 1.08 -6.48 -4.71
CA LYS A 76 1.86 -7.57 -4.10
C LYS A 76 3.22 -7.08 -3.61
N CYS A 77 3.65 -7.52 -2.43
CA CYS A 77 5.02 -7.35 -1.98
C CYS A 77 5.99 -8.10 -2.91
N LYS A 78 7.10 -7.45 -3.27
CA LYS A 78 8.13 -8.03 -4.14
C LYS A 78 9.31 -8.63 -3.36
N VAL A 79 9.32 -8.51 -2.03
CA VAL A 79 10.37 -9.07 -1.18
C VAL A 79 10.28 -10.59 -1.20
N LYS A 80 11.43 -11.28 -1.35
CA LYS A 80 11.49 -12.75 -1.33
C LYS A 80 10.94 -13.28 -0.01
N ASN A 81 10.26 -14.43 -0.07
CA ASN A 81 9.58 -15.05 1.09
C ASN A 81 8.46 -14.20 1.72
N CYS A 82 8.04 -13.10 1.09
CA CYS A 82 6.88 -12.32 1.51
C CYS A 82 5.74 -12.43 0.50
N ASN A 83 4.59 -12.94 0.96
CA ASN A 83 3.38 -13.08 0.14
C ASN A 83 2.31 -12.03 0.45
N SER A 84 2.65 -10.98 1.21
CA SER A 84 1.73 -9.91 1.58
C SER A 84 1.19 -9.17 0.36
N ARG A 85 -0.10 -8.84 0.41
CA ARG A 85 -0.80 -8.06 -0.60
C ARG A 85 -1.58 -6.93 0.06
N HIS A 86 -1.70 -5.80 -0.63
CA HIS A 86 -2.34 -4.59 -0.13
C HIS A 86 -3.33 -4.01 -1.14
N SER A 87 -4.34 -3.29 -0.63
CA SER A 87 -5.37 -2.63 -1.43
C SER A 87 -4.93 -1.27 -1.99
N THR A 88 -3.89 -0.65 -1.41
CA THR A 88 -3.33 0.63 -1.85
C THR A 88 -1.81 0.57 -1.98
N LYS A 89 -1.27 1.43 -2.86
CA LYS A 89 0.19 1.60 -3.03
C LYS A 89 0.85 2.11 -1.74
N TYR A 90 0.25 3.11 -1.09
CA TYR A 90 0.74 3.65 0.19
C TYR A 90 0.89 2.56 1.26
N ASN A 91 -0.09 1.65 1.39
CA ASN A 91 -0.01 0.56 2.36
C ASN A 91 1.08 -0.46 2.00
N LEU A 92 1.32 -0.72 0.71
CA LEU A 92 2.45 -1.54 0.26
C LEU A 92 3.79 -0.86 0.58
N GLU A 93 3.93 0.44 0.32
CA GLU A 93 5.15 1.20 0.60
C GLU A 93 5.47 1.18 2.09
N ARG A 94 4.48 1.44 2.94
CA ARG A 94 4.63 1.33 4.40
C ARG A 94 4.99 -0.09 4.84
N HIS A 95 4.41 -1.12 4.20
CA HIS A 95 4.80 -2.50 4.46
C HIS A 95 6.24 -2.81 4.01
N ILE A 96 6.71 -2.25 2.90
CA ILE A 96 8.10 -2.43 2.46
C ILE A 96 9.07 -1.87 3.50
N LEU A 97 8.73 -0.79 4.20
CA LEU A 97 9.54 -0.28 5.30
C LEU A 97 9.73 -1.30 6.43
N THR A 98 8.74 -2.18 6.68
CA THR A 98 8.94 -3.24 7.67
C THR A 98 10.01 -4.21 7.22
N HIS A 99 10.11 -4.53 5.93
CA HIS A 99 11.21 -5.35 5.40
C HIS A 99 12.54 -4.62 5.49
N THR A 100 12.63 -3.33 5.21
CA THR A 100 13.92 -2.61 5.35
C THR A 100 14.37 -2.54 6.81
N CYS A 101 13.44 -2.38 7.76
CA CYS A 101 13.75 -2.42 9.18
C CYS A 101 13.98 -3.85 9.71
N LEU A 102 13.44 -4.88 9.05
CA LEU A 102 13.57 -6.31 9.40
C LEU A 102 14.61 -7.07 8.55
N ASN A 103 15.18 -6.44 7.52
CA ASN A 103 16.23 -7.03 6.67
C ASN A 103 17.56 -7.20 7.43
N GLY A 104 17.53 -6.91 8.73
CA GLY A 104 18.59 -7.15 9.65
C GLY A 104 19.80 -6.24 9.45
N PHE A 105 20.77 -6.47 10.30
CA PHE A 105 22.13 -6.01 10.17
C PHE A 105 22.81 -6.95 9.18
N LYS A 106 23.38 -6.42 8.10
CA LYS A 106 24.26 -7.17 7.18
C LYS A 106 25.71 -7.05 7.64
N CYS A 107 26.42 -8.18 7.67
CA CYS A 107 27.85 -8.17 7.98
C CYS A 107 28.62 -7.43 6.87
N PRO A 108 29.58 -6.55 7.20
CA PRO A 108 30.37 -5.85 6.19
C PRO A 108 31.42 -6.75 5.50
N PHE A 109 31.72 -7.93 6.04
CA PHE A 109 32.78 -8.82 5.56
C PHE A 109 32.28 -10.09 4.87
N CYS A 110 30.98 -10.40 4.97
CA CYS A 110 30.38 -11.59 4.35
C CYS A 110 28.87 -11.44 4.16
N ASP A 111 28.21 -12.45 3.60
CA ASP A 111 26.76 -12.42 3.34
C ASP A 111 25.89 -12.83 4.55
N PHE A 112 26.47 -12.85 5.75
CA PHE A 112 25.71 -13.06 6.98
C PHE A 112 24.78 -11.88 7.27
N VAL A 113 23.53 -12.18 7.62
CA VAL A 113 22.49 -11.21 7.97
C VAL A 113 21.73 -11.72 9.19
N THR A 114 21.49 -10.85 10.17
CA THR A 114 20.69 -11.15 11.37
C THR A 114 19.81 -9.95 11.72
N ASP A 115 18.62 -10.19 12.26
CA ASP A 115 17.69 -9.17 12.73
C ASP A 115 18.07 -8.56 14.10
N GLU A 116 19.04 -9.12 14.81
CA GLU A 116 19.53 -8.62 16.09
C GLU A 116 20.97 -8.05 16.05
N ILE A 117 21.17 -6.84 16.59
CA ILE A 117 22.49 -6.20 16.63
C ILE A 117 23.48 -6.95 17.54
N LYS A 118 22.99 -7.64 18.57
CA LYS A 118 23.81 -8.44 19.50
C LYS A 118 24.47 -9.60 18.77
N ASP A 119 23.68 -10.30 17.95
CA ASP A 119 24.17 -11.40 17.11
C ASP A 119 25.15 -10.89 16.06
N MET A 120 24.92 -9.71 15.48
CA MET A 120 25.88 -9.09 14.57
C MET A 120 27.20 -8.75 15.27
N ASN A 121 27.15 -8.20 16.48
CA ASN A 121 28.34 -7.84 17.25
C ASN A 121 29.19 -9.05 17.63
N VAL A 122 28.55 -10.19 17.95
CA VAL A 122 29.26 -11.46 18.16
C VAL A 122 29.81 -12.00 16.84
N HIS A 123 29.01 -11.95 15.77
CA HIS A 123 29.42 -12.44 14.46
C HIS A 123 30.66 -11.70 13.93
N VAL A 124 30.73 -10.37 14.01
CA VAL A 124 31.88 -9.63 13.46
C VAL A 124 33.22 -9.96 14.13
N VAL A 125 33.22 -10.49 15.35
CA VAL A 125 34.43 -10.96 16.05
C VAL A 125 35.06 -12.14 15.32
N VAL A 126 34.30 -12.95 14.58
CA VAL A 126 34.86 -14.05 13.79
C VAL A 126 35.78 -13.57 12.65
N HIS A 127 35.58 -12.33 12.18
CA HIS A 127 36.42 -11.69 11.16
C HIS A 127 37.66 -11.03 11.75
N GLN A 128 37.70 -10.76 13.07
CA GLN A 128 38.84 -10.10 13.75
C GLN A 128 40.11 -10.96 13.84
N LYS A 129 40.09 -12.22 13.37
CA LYS A 129 41.28 -13.08 13.30
C LYS A 129 42.01 -13.05 11.94
N ILE A 130 41.62 -12.20 11.00
CA ILE A 130 42.32 -12.07 9.70
C ILE A 130 42.59 -10.59 9.39
N ASP A 131 43.55 -10.00 10.10
CA ASP A 131 44.30 -8.81 9.66
C ASP A 131 45.80 -9.01 9.97
N ARG A 132 46.36 -10.10 9.43
CA ARG A 132 47.81 -10.18 9.18
C ARG A 132 48.01 -10.34 7.68
N ASN A 133 48.65 -9.32 7.09
CA ASN A 133 49.02 -9.16 5.69
C ASN A 133 47.96 -8.47 4.80
N MET A 134 47.97 -7.14 4.78
CA MET A 134 48.24 -6.34 3.57
C MET A 134 48.56 -4.89 3.96
N ALA A 135 49.84 -4.63 4.22
CA ALA A 135 50.47 -3.32 4.03
C ALA A 135 51.96 -3.60 3.80
N GLY A 136 52.26 -4.03 2.57
CA GLY A 136 53.59 -3.85 1.97
C GLY A 136 53.69 -2.44 1.40
#